data_AF-A0A2P7NT58-F1
#
_entry.id   AF-A0A2P7NT58-F1
#
_cell.length_a   1.000
_cell.length_b   1.000
_cell.length_c   1.000
_cell.angle_alpha   90.00
_cell.angle_beta   90.00
_cell.angle_gamma   90.00
#
_symmetry.space_group_name_H-M   'P 1'
#
loop_
_entity.id
_entity.type
_entity.pdbx_description
1 polymer ?
#
loop_
_entity_poly.entity_id
_entity_poly.type
_entity_poly.pdbx_seq_one_letter_code
_entity_poly.pdbx_strand_id
1 'polypeptide(L)'
;WSTTNGGDTWLQSLKFDSSVTLRGLPGQQHITIAVSPQFATDKMAFVGTSNGLYRSKNGGNNWVTMTQKHIGPGTAIQQVEFSPNFANDGLIFVIVHGKGLYRITLNSSGQIISSKNVGDVLLQQNIQFTEFRISPNFATDATILGVARDNSYISTDGGLTWALAGKVEW
;
A
#
# COMPACT_ATOMS: atom_id res chain seq x y z
N TRP A 1 9.57 3.60 15.24
CA TRP A 1 10.53 4.71 15.41
C TRP A 1 10.24 5.76 14.35
N SER A 2 10.52 7.03 14.62
CA SER A 2 10.41 8.16 13.68
C SER A 2 11.63 9.08 13.81
N THR A 3 11.96 9.81 12.76
CA THR A 3 13.05 10.80 12.73
C THR A 3 12.56 12.10 12.10
N THR A 4 13.14 13.22 12.50
CA THR A 4 12.88 14.56 11.94
C THR A 4 14.15 15.22 11.39
N ASN A 5 15.30 14.56 11.49
CA ASN A 5 16.61 15.09 11.12
C ASN A 5 17.37 14.10 10.21
N GLY A 6 16.68 13.55 9.20
CA GLY A 6 17.32 12.71 8.20
C GLY A 6 17.88 11.38 8.72
N GLY A 7 17.49 10.95 9.93
CA GLY A 7 17.96 9.69 10.54
C GLY A 7 19.08 9.83 11.55
N ASP A 8 19.57 11.04 11.84
CA ASP A 8 20.62 11.26 12.85
C ASP A 8 20.15 10.85 14.25
N THR A 9 18.87 11.08 14.55
CA THR A 9 18.23 10.64 15.79
C THR A 9 16.87 10.02 15.55
N TRP A 10 16.49 9.10 16.44
CA TRP A 10 15.24 8.36 16.35
C TRP A 10 14.43 8.46 17.64
N LEU A 11 13.14 8.76 17.50
CA LEU A 11 12.17 8.77 18.56
C LEU A 11 11.29 7.51 18.46
N GLN A 12 10.99 6.91 19.60
CA GLN A 12 10.10 5.76 19.63
C GLN A 12 8.65 6.23 19.52
N SER A 13 8.06 6.11 18.33
CA SER A 13 6.63 6.34 18.17
C SER A 13 5.85 5.14 18.70
N LEU A 14 5.28 5.25 19.90
CA LEU A 14 4.44 4.19 20.50
C LEU A 14 3.18 4.79 21.13
N LYS A 15 2.11 4.82 20.34
CA LYS A 15 0.71 4.67 20.79
C LYS A 15 -0.06 3.92 19.71
N PHE A 16 0.24 2.64 19.59
CA PHE A 16 -0.72 1.71 19.00
C PHE A 16 -1.76 1.44 20.09
N ASP A 17 -3.05 1.42 19.73
CA ASP A 17 -4.00 0.81 20.65
C ASP A 17 -3.60 -0.67 20.85
N SER A 18 -3.88 -1.24 22.02
CA SER A 18 -3.46 -2.59 22.41
C SER A 18 -3.97 -3.73 21.49
N SER A 19 -4.78 -3.43 20.47
CA SER A 19 -5.23 -4.35 19.42
C SER A 19 -4.31 -4.43 18.20
N VAL A 20 -3.25 -3.61 18.11
CA VAL A 20 -2.30 -3.68 16.99
C VAL A 20 -1.30 -4.80 17.20
N THR A 21 -1.64 -5.97 16.67
CA THR A 21 -0.69 -7.08 16.58
C THR A 21 0.27 -6.82 15.43
N LEU A 22 1.47 -6.32 15.76
CA LEU A 22 2.58 -6.15 14.79
C LEU A 22 3.19 -7.49 14.35
N ARG A 23 2.93 -8.56 15.10
CA ARG A 23 3.43 -9.90 14.80
C ARG A 23 2.38 -10.70 14.04
N GLY A 24 2.68 -11.00 12.78
CA GLY A 24 2.00 -12.07 12.05
C GLY A 24 2.30 -13.46 12.63
N LEU A 25 1.72 -14.48 12.01
CA LEU A 25 2.06 -15.88 12.27
C LEU A 25 3.58 -16.09 12.07
N PRO A 26 4.21 -17.01 12.83
CA PRO A 26 5.63 -17.36 12.64
C PRO A 26 5.90 -17.71 11.17
N GLY A 27 6.87 -17.04 10.55
CA GLY A 27 7.27 -17.28 9.15
C GLY A 27 6.65 -16.35 8.09
N GLN A 28 5.68 -15.49 8.43
CA GLN A 28 5.17 -14.45 7.52
C GLN A 28 5.03 -13.10 8.23
N GLN A 29 6.13 -12.35 8.25
CA GLN A 29 6.13 -10.96 8.70
C GLN A 29 6.15 -10.05 7.48
N HIS A 30 4.97 -9.59 7.06
CA HIS A 30 4.89 -8.47 6.13
C HIS A 30 4.77 -7.20 6.95
N ILE A 31 5.77 -6.33 6.84
CA ILE A 31 5.71 -4.97 7.39
C ILE A 31 6.11 -4.04 6.26
N THR A 32 5.23 -3.09 5.95
CA THR A 32 5.47 -2.05 4.95
C THR A 32 5.02 -0.72 5.53
N ILE A 33 5.63 0.37 5.08
CA ILE A 33 5.25 1.74 5.46
C ILE A 33 5.17 2.59 4.20
N ALA A 34 4.16 3.46 4.15
CA ALA A 34 4.04 4.50 3.13
C ALA A 34 3.85 5.85 3.80
N VAL A 35 4.54 6.86 3.29
CA VAL A 35 4.46 8.24 3.75
C VAL A 35 3.87 9.08 2.62
N SER A 36 2.89 9.93 2.95
CA SER A 36 2.22 10.78 1.96
C SER A 36 3.21 11.69 1.22
N PRO A 37 3.10 11.87 -0.11
CA PRO A 37 3.90 12.85 -0.86
C PRO A 37 3.74 14.28 -0.33
N GLN A 38 2.63 14.57 0.37
CA GLN A 38 2.32 15.84 0.99
C GLN A 38 2.40 15.77 2.53
N PHE A 39 3.23 14.88 3.08
CA PHE A 39 3.37 14.65 4.51
C PHE A 39 3.69 15.92 5.33
N ALA A 40 4.32 16.91 4.71
CA ALA A 40 4.58 18.20 5.32
C ALA A 40 3.28 18.87 5.81
N THR A 41 2.18 18.70 5.08
CA THR A 41 0.87 19.31 5.35
C THR A 41 -0.11 18.33 6.01
N ASP A 42 -0.27 17.12 5.49
CA ASP A 42 -1.32 16.19 5.93
C ASP A 42 -0.90 15.25 7.06
N LYS A 43 0.40 15.11 7.30
CA LYS A 43 1.00 14.19 8.29
C LYS A 43 0.49 12.74 8.16
N MET A 44 0.07 12.34 6.95
CA MET A 44 -0.56 11.05 6.70
C MET A 44 0.48 9.98 6.38
N ALA A 45 0.33 8.82 7.01
CA ALA A 45 1.14 7.65 6.74
C ALA A 45 0.32 6.37 6.90
N PHE A 46 0.75 5.31 6.24
CA PHE A 46 0.18 3.97 6.38
C PHE A 46 1.24 2.97 6.81
N VAL A 47 0.84 2.02 7.63
CA VAL A 47 1.62 0.81 7.94
C VAL A 47 0.77 -0.39 7.57
N GLY A 48 1.31 -1.23 6.69
CA GLY A 48 0.76 -2.55 6.42
C GLY A 48 1.42 -3.58 7.33
N THR A 49 0.63 -4.47 7.91
CA THR A 49 1.11 -5.59 8.71
C THR A 49 0.53 -6.90 8.21
N SER A 50 0.94 -8.02 8.82
CA SER A 50 0.29 -9.31 8.63
C SER A 50 -1.16 -9.38 9.17
N ASN A 51 -1.67 -8.33 9.82
CA ASN A 51 -3.03 -8.23 10.36
C ASN A 51 -3.75 -6.93 9.95
N GLY A 52 -3.41 -6.40 8.77
CA GLY A 52 -4.16 -5.34 8.12
C GLY A 52 -3.39 -4.03 7.97
N LEU A 53 -4.10 -3.05 7.43
CA LEU A 53 -3.59 -1.70 7.15
C LEU A 53 -3.95 -0.77 8.30
N TYR A 54 -2.99 0.03 8.75
CA TYR A 54 -3.13 1.03 9.78
C TYR A 54 -2.80 2.40 9.20
N ARG A 55 -3.55 3.42 9.61
CA ARG A 55 -3.39 4.80 9.16
C ARG A 55 -2.99 5.70 10.32
N SER A 56 -2.01 6.56 10.10
CA SER A 56 -1.77 7.74 10.93
C SER A 56 -2.17 9.01 10.18
N LYS A 57 -2.66 10.00 10.92
CA LYS A 57 -2.93 11.37 10.43
C LYS A 57 -2.13 12.43 11.19
N ASN A 58 -1.20 12.00 12.03
CA ASN A 58 -0.52 12.88 12.97
C ASN A 58 0.97 12.53 13.08
N GLY A 59 1.56 12.15 11.94
CA GLY A 59 3.01 11.94 11.83
C GLY A 59 3.49 10.66 12.49
N GLY A 60 2.61 9.66 12.58
CA GLY A 60 2.91 8.38 13.22
C GLY A 60 2.73 8.37 14.73
N ASN A 61 2.26 9.46 15.35
CA ASN A 61 2.05 9.55 16.80
C ASN A 61 0.94 8.60 17.29
N ASN A 62 -0.14 8.47 16.50
CA ASN A 62 -1.20 7.49 16.72
C ASN A 62 -1.53 6.77 15.41
N TRP A 63 -1.97 5.52 15.52
CA TRP A 63 -2.37 4.67 14.40
C TRP A 63 -3.80 4.16 14.62
N VAL A 64 -4.60 4.17 13.56
CA VAL A 64 -5.98 3.67 13.55
C VAL A 64 -6.09 2.56 12.52
N THR A 65 -6.66 1.43 12.92
CA THR A 65 -6.91 0.28 12.04
C THR A 65 -7.90 0.64 10.95
N MET A 66 -7.58 0.30 9.70
CA MET A 66 -8.53 0.36 8.59
C MET A 66 -9.46 -0.86 8.67
N THR A 67 -10.77 -0.67 8.62
CA THR A 67 -11.75 -1.75 8.90
C THR A 67 -12.39 -2.36 7.65
N GLN A 68 -11.99 -1.92 6.45
CA GLN A 68 -12.53 -2.44 5.20
C GLN A 68 -12.12 -3.92 5.02
N LYS A 69 -13.08 -4.77 4.62
CA LYS A 69 -12.97 -6.24 4.56
C LYS A 69 -11.69 -6.80 3.92
N HIS A 70 -11.14 -6.13 2.91
CA HIS A 70 -10.02 -6.64 2.12
C HIS A 70 -8.66 -6.16 2.59
N ILE A 71 -8.58 -5.11 3.41
CA ILE A 71 -7.31 -4.56 3.93
C ILE A 71 -7.26 -4.47 5.45
N GLY A 72 -8.35 -4.79 6.15
CA GLY A 72 -8.44 -4.69 7.60
C GLY A 72 -7.91 -5.93 8.34
N PRO A 73 -8.34 -6.13 9.60
CA PRO A 73 -7.92 -7.28 10.41
C PRO A 73 -8.09 -8.63 9.71
N GLY A 74 -7.13 -9.53 9.90
CA GLY A 74 -7.09 -10.84 9.24
C GLY A 74 -6.61 -10.81 7.79
N THR A 75 -6.01 -9.71 7.33
CA THR A 75 -5.39 -9.61 6.01
C THR A 75 -3.91 -9.28 6.13
N ALA A 76 -3.07 -9.86 5.27
CA ALA A 76 -1.64 -9.56 5.27
C ALA A 76 -1.31 -8.57 4.16
N ILE A 77 -0.86 -7.39 4.55
CA ILE A 77 -0.50 -6.30 3.62
C ILE A 77 0.96 -6.46 3.22
N GLN A 78 1.21 -6.75 1.94
CA GLN A 78 2.57 -6.91 1.41
C GLN A 78 3.22 -5.57 1.08
N GLN A 79 2.44 -4.68 0.48
CA GLN A 79 2.93 -3.39 0.03
C GLN A 79 1.79 -2.36 0.07
N VAL A 80 2.12 -1.12 0.40
CA VAL A 80 1.24 0.04 0.25
C VAL A 80 2.06 1.18 -0.35
N GLU A 81 1.49 1.89 -1.32
CA GLU A 81 2.07 3.09 -1.91
C GLU A 81 1.00 4.17 -2.11
N PHE A 82 1.39 5.44 -1.96
CA PHE A 82 0.58 6.57 -2.40
C PHE A 82 0.79 6.80 -3.89
N SER A 83 -0.25 7.24 -4.60
CA SER A 83 -0.08 7.83 -5.93
C SER A 83 0.89 9.03 -5.85
N PRO A 84 1.80 9.21 -6.82
CA PRO A 84 2.60 10.44 -6.90
C PRO A 84 1.75 11.72 -6.96
N ASN A 85 0.51 11.61 -7.44
CA ASN A 85 -0.47 12.69 -7.53
C ASN A 85 -1.51 12.67 -6.40
N PHE A 86 -1.19 12.05 -5.25
CA PHE A 86 -2.13 11.83 -4.13
C PHE A 86 -2.89 13.09 -3.69
N ALA A 87 -2.25 14.25 -3.73
CA ALA A 87 -2.87 15.53 -3.38
C ALA A 87 -4.15 15.85 -4.18
N ASN A 88 -4.21 15.37 -5.42
CA ASN A 88 -5.30 15.63 -6.35
C ASN A 88 -6.24 14.43 -6.51
N ASP A 89 -5.70 13.21 -6.52
CA ASP A 89 -6.48 11.99 -6.81
C ASP A 89 -6.90 11.20 -5.56
N GLY A 90 -6.26 11.44 -4.41
CA GLY A 90 -6.52 10.70 -3.17
C GLY A 90 -6.22 9.19 -3.27
N LEU A 91 -5.41 8.74 -4.24
CA LEU A 91 -5.20 7.33 -4.50
C LEU A 91 -4.07 6.73 -3.66
N ILE A 92 -4.36 5.56 -3.09
CA ILE A 92 -3.35 4.61 -2.64
C ILE A 92 -3.52 3.27 -3.34
N PHE A 93 -2.44 2.51 -3.40
CA PHE A 93 -2.41 1.16 -3.94
C PHE A 93 -1.88 0.20 -2.87
N VAL A 94 -2.52 -0.96 -2.74
CA VAL A 94 -2.22 -1.91 -1.66
C VAL A 94 -2.18 -3.33 -2.22
N ILE A 95 -1.03 -4.00 -2.13
CA ILE A 95 -0.99 -5.45 -2.35
C ILE A 95 -1.40 -6.14 -1.06
N VAL A 96 -2.44 -6.97 -1.17
CA VAL A 96 -2.90 -7.86 -0.11
C VAL A 96 -2.55 -9.29 -0.49
N HIS A 97 -1.78 -9.97 0.36
CA HIS A 97 -1.32 -11.33 0.12
C HIS A 97 -2.50 -12.28 -0.15
N GLY A 98 -2.43 -12.99 -1.28
CA GLY A 98 -3.49 -13.89 -1.74
C GLY A 98 -4.80 -13.21 -2.16
N LYS A 99 -4.88 -11.87 -2.16
CA LYS A 99 -6.08 -11.11 -2.57
C LYS A 99 -5.80 -10.05 -3.64
N GLY A 100 -4.55 -9.86 -4.05
CA GLY A 100 -4.15 -9.03 -5.19
C GLY A 100 -3.96 -7.56 -4.85
N LEU A 101 -3.86 -6.75 -5.91
CA LEU A 101 -3.63 -5.31 -5.85
C LEU A 101 -4.95 -4.54 -5.76
N TYR A 102 -5.11 -3.73 -4.72
CA TYR A 102 -6.26 -2.84 -4.54
C TYR A 102 -5.89 -1.41 -4.88
N ARG A 103 -6.73 -0.76 -5.71
CA ARG A 103 -6.73 0.70 -5.90
C ARG A 103 -7.81 1.29 -4.99
N ILE A 104 -7.41 2.22 -4.13
CA ILE A 104 -8.27 2.79 -3.10
C ILE A 104 -8.25 4.30 -3.21
N THR A 105 -9.43 4.91 -3.23
CA THR A 105 -9.59 6.37 -3.20
C THR A 105 -9.91 6.79 -1.77
N LEU A 106 -9.16 7.76 -1.25
CA LEU A 106 -9.30 8.33 0.08
C LEU A 106 -9.83 9.76 0.01
N ASN A 107 -10.56 10.19 1.03
CA ASN A 107 -10.81 11.62 1.26
C ASN A 107 -9.60 12.28 1.94
N SER A 108 -9.66 13.61 2.13
CA SER A 108 -8.62 14.39 2.82
C SER A 108 -8.37 13.96 4.27
N SER A 109 -9.34 13.28 4.89
CA SER A 109 -9.18 12.67 6.21
C SER A 109 -8.61 11.25 6.18
N GLY A 110 -8.24 10.74 5.00
CA GLY A 110 -7.71 9.40 4.78
C GLY A 110 -8.76 8.30 4.92
N GLN A 111 -10.06 8.61 4.90
CA GLN A 111 -11.13 7.60 4.91
C GLN A 111 -11.37 7.07 3.50
N ILE A 112 -11.70 5.79 3.39
CA ILE A 112 -11.96 5.15 2.09
C ILE A 112 -13.28 5.67 1.52
N ILE A 113 -13.20 6.24 0.32
CA ILE A 113 -14.35 6.59 -0.53
C ILE A 113 -14.72 5.40 -1.40
N SER A 114 -13.73 4.77 -2.04
CA SER A 114 -13.91 3.61 -2.91
C SER A 114 -12.70 2.69 -2.88
N SER A 115 -12.93 1.42 -3.19
CA SER A 115 -11.88 0.40 -3.28
C SER A 115 -12.22 -0.59 -4.40
N LYS A 116 -11.24 -0.94 -5.21
CA LYS A 116 -11.36 -1.91 -6.30
C LYS A 116 -10.16 -2.83 -6.32
N ASN A 117 -10.39 -4.14 -6.43
CA ASN A 117 -9.33 -5.09 -6.76
C ASN A 117 -8.98 -4.93 -8.24
N VAL A 118 -7.83 -4.33 -8.51
CA VAL A 118 -7.28 -4.09 -9.85
C VAL A 118 -6.34 -5.21 -10.28
N GLY A 119 -5.98 -6.14 -9.37
CA GLY A 119 -5.21 -7.34 -9.69
C GLY A 119 -6.06 -8.60 -9.91
N ASP A 120 -7.38 -8.52 -9.80
CA ASP A 120 -8.27 -9.70 -9.78
C ASP A 120 -8.12 -10.59 -11.03
N VAL A 121 -8.00 -9.98 -12.20
CA VAL A 121 -7.80 -10.69 -13.48
C VAL A 121 -6.52 -11.55 -13.48
N LEU A 122 -5.46 -11.07 -12.83
CA LEU A 122 -4.19 -11.80 -12.71
C LEU A 122 -4.31 -12.90 -11.63
N LEU A 123 -5.00 -12.61 -10.52
CA LEU A 123 -5.24 -13.61 -9.48
C LEU A 123 -6.03 -14.82 -10.00
N GLN A 124 -7.02 -14.60 -10.85
CA GLN A 124 -7.81 -15.67 -11.49
C GLN A 124 -6.93 -16.58 -12.37
N GLN A 125 -5.78 -16.08 -12.80
CA GLN A 125 -4.76 -16.82 -13.55
C GLN A 125 -3.63 -17.36 -12.65
N ASN A 126 -3.83 -17.33 -11.32
CA ASN A 126 -2.85 -17.70 -10.31
C ASN A 126 -1.55 -16.87 -10.36
N ILE A 127 -1.65 -15.62 -10.84
CA ILE A 127 -0.54 -14.66 -10.86
C ILE A 127 -0.71 -13.71 -9.67
N GLN A 128 0.26 -13.71 -8.77
CA GLN A 128 0.31 -12.80 -7.63
C GLN A 128 1.51 -11.86 -7.77
N PHE A 129 1.26 -10.57 -7.61
CA PHE A 129 2.35 -9.60 -7.51
C PHE A 129 3.07 -9.77 -6.18
N THR A 130 4.39 -9.80 -6.27
CA THR A 130 5.31 -9.69 -5.14
C THR A 130 5.63 -8.24 -4.84
N GLU A 131 5.60 -7.39 -5.86
CA GLU A 131 5.83 -5.96 -5.78
C GLU A 131 5.15 -5.23 -6.94
N PHE A 132 4.85 -3.94 -6.77
CA PHE A 132 4.47 -3.02 -7.84
C PHE A 132 5.18 -1.67 -7.72
N ARG A 133 5.17 -0.88 -8.80
CA ARG A 133 5.60 0.52 -8.83
C ARG A 133 4.64 1.34 -9.66
N ILE A 134 4.35 2.54 -9.17
CA ILE A 134 3.53 3.54 -9.86
C ILE A 134 4.45 4.47 -10.65
N SER A 135 4.11 4.78 -11.90
CA SER A 135 4.85 5.78 -12.68
C SER A 135 4.88 7.14 -11.96
N PRO A 136 6.02 7.84 -11.90
CA PRO A 136 6.07 9.21 -11.40
C PRO A 136 5.10 10.17 -12.12
N ASN A 137 4.75 9.88 -13.37
CA ASN A 137 3.82 10.64 -14.20
C ASN A 137 2.41 9.99 -14.24
N PHE A 138 2.03 9.27 -13.18
CA PHE A 138 0.74 8.56 -13.10
C PHE A 138 -0.48 9.42 -13.43
N ALA A 139 -0.45 10.71 -13.08
CA ALA A 139 -1.51 11.65 -13.40
C ALA A 139 -1.81 11.76 -14.90
N THR A 140 -0.80 11.51 -15.74
CA THR A 140 -0.90 11.61 -17.21
C THR A 140 -0.92 10.25 -17.88
N ASP A 141 -0.16 9.27 -17.40
CA ASP A 141 0.05 7.99 -18.08
C ASP A 141 -0.67 6.80 -17.42
N ALA A 142 -1.25 7.00 -16.23
CA ALA A 142 -1.91 5.98 -15.41
C ALA A 142 -1.12 4.65 -15.31
N THR A 143 0.21 4.72 -15.38
CA THR A 143 1.06 3.54 -15.57
C THR A 143 1.43 2.88 -14.24
N ILE A 144 1.28 1.56 -14.18
CA ILE A 144 1.68 0.72 -13.05
C ILE A 144 2.45 -0.49 -13.59
N LEU A 145 3.60 -0.78 -13.01
CA LEU A 145 4.36 -2.01 -13.24
C LEU A 145 4.21 -2.93 -12.04
N GLY A 146 3.90 -4.20 -12.28
CA GLY A 146 3.80 -5.24 -11.26
C GLY A 146 4.72 -6.41 -11.61
N VAL A 147 5.39 -6.97 -10.61
CA VAL A 147 6.25 -8.15 -10.80
C VAL A 147 5.69 -9.35 -10.03
N ALA A 148 5.60 -10.48 -10.73
CA ALA A 148 5.23 -11.78 -10.20
C ALA A 148 6.41 -12.75 -10.32
N ARG A 149 6.23 -13.98 -9.84
CA ARG A 149 7.29 -15.00 -9.76
C ARG A 149 8.09 -15.21 -11.06
N ASP A 150 7.43 -15.19 -12.21
CA ASP A 150 8.09 -15.52 -13.48
C ASP A 150 7.97 -14.40 -14.52
N ASN A 151 7.17 -13.37 -14.24
CA ASN A 151 6.74 -12.38 -15.22
C ASN A 151 6.56 -11.01 -14.60
N SER A 152 6.79 -9.97 -15.40
CA SER A 152 6.40 -8.59 -15.14
C SER A 152 5.20 -8.22 -15.99
N TYR A 153 4.38 -7.33 -15.46
CA TYR A 153 3.14 -6.87 -16.09
C TYR A 153 3.09 -5.35 -16.03
N ILE A 154 2.50 -4.75 -17.06
CA ILE A 154 2.27 -3.31 -17.16
C ILE A 154 0.79 -3.03 -17.34
N SER A 155 0.31 -2.01 -16.63
CA SER A 155 -0.98 -1.37 -16.86
C SER A 155 -0.73 0.07 -17.26
N THR A 156 -1.54 0.60 -18.18
CA THR A 156 -1.54 2.01 -18.62
C THR A 156 -2.90 2.68 -18.40
N ASP A 157 -3.76 2.05 -17.59
CA ASP A 157 -5.13 2.49 -17.29
C ASP A 157 -5.45 2.45 -15.79
N GLY A 158 -4.41 2.59 -14.95
CA GLY A 158 -4.54 2.62 -13.50
C GLY A 158 -4.90 1.27 -12.89
N GLY A 159 -4.43 0.19 -13.49
CA GLY A 159 -4.60 -1.20 -13.07
C GLY A 159 -5.89 -1.86 -13.56
N LEU A 160 -6.68 -1.22 -14.43
CA LEU A 160 -7.94 -1.80 -14.90
C LEU A 160 -7.69 -2.99 -15.85
N THR A 161 -6.62 -2.91 -16.64
CA THR A 161 -6.12 -4.01 -17.48
C THR A 161 -4.60 -4.15 -17.35
N TRP A 162 -4.10 -5.35 -17.67
CA TRP A 162 -2.69 -5.70 -17.54
C TRP A 162 -2.21 -6.43 -18.79
N ALA A 163 -1.04 -6.04 -19.28
CA ALA A 163 -0.32 -6.73 -20.34
C ALA A 163 0.97 -7.35 -19.77
N LEU A 164 1.37 -8.49 -20.32
CA LEU A 164 2.68 -9.08 -20.04
C LEU A 164 3.78 -8.13 -20.57
N ALA A 165 4.69 -7.69 -19.70
CA ALA A 165 5.77 -6.78 -20.05
C ALA A 165 7.09 -7.53 -20.30
N GLY A 166 7.29 -8.70 -19.67
CA GLY A 166 8.48 -9.52 -19.89
C GLY A 166 8.62 -10.64 -18.86
N LYS A 167 9.57 -11.55 -19.08
CA LYS A 167 9.95 -12.57 -18.09
C LYS A 167 10.87 -11.98 -17.02
N VAL A 168 10.74 -12.47 -15.81
CA VAL A 168 11.67 -12.19 -14.71
C VAL A 168 12.55 -13.43 -14.54
N GLU A 169 13.84 -13.31 -14.83
CA GLU A 169 14.83 -14.36 -14.61
C GLU A 169 15.59 -14.05 -13.31
N TRP A 170 15.83 -15.07 -12.49
CA TRP A 170 16.52 -14.99 -11.20
C TRP A 170 17.96 -15.48 -11.31
#